data_AF-A0A1I6P0D1-F1
#
_entry.id   AF-A0A1I6P0D1-F1
#
_cell.length_a   1.000
_cell.length_b   1.000
_cell.length_c   1.000
_cell.angle_alpha   90.00
_cell.angle_beta   90.00
_cell.angle_gamma   90.00
#
_symmetry.space_group_name_H-M   'P 1'
#
loop_
_entity.id
_entity.type
_entity.pdbx_description
1 polymer ?
#
loop_
_entity_poly.entity_id
_entity_poly.type
_entity_poly.pdbx_seq_one_letter_code
_entity_poly.pdbx_strand_id
1 'polypeptide(L)'
;MIKALSLAAALAVLPLSAAAQEAPPAETSAASAEAAIEAAAERFEARMEEFGERAEALGADESLTDDQRETRIAALWGEYAPDVQAFTAVVSQHAAQIAGQALAEVDIEAVVVEAMREVNLSGAMAAAGGMAMNGAWASNDPEHMATYGLMADYAIGGALDEVDAAMTEVNAATAEIAADAVAEPAPPAAD
;
A
#
# COMPACT_ATOMS: atom_id res chain seq x y z
N MET A 1 -4.05 26.25 8.09
CA MET A 1 -5.31 25.48 8.26
C MET A 1 -5.06 24.01 7.92
N ILE A 2 -4.62 23.18 8.88
CA ILE A 2 -4.55 21.71 8.74
C ILE A 2 -4.77 21.10 10.14
N LYS A 3 -6.00 21.08 10.65
CA LYS A 3 -6.34 20.39 11.91
C LYS A 3 -7.68 19.64 11.89
N ALA A 4 -8.34 19.53 10.73
CA ALA A 4 -9.68 18.92 10.65
C ALA A 4 -9.71 17.52 10.00
N LEU A 5 -8.60 17.03 9.41
CA LEU A 5 -8.59 15.77 8.65
C LEU A 5 -8.27 14.52 9.50
N SER A 6 -7.86 14.68 10.76
CA SER A 6 -7.45 13.53 11.61
C SER A 6 -8.62 12.82 12.31
N LEU A 7 -9.75 13.50 12.56
CA LEU A 7 -10.87 12.93 13.32
C LEU A 7 -11.81 12.05 12.47
N ALA A 8 -11.91 12.32 11.16
CA ALA A 8 -12.76 11.55 10.25
C ALA A 8 -12.19 10.16 9.94
N ALA A 9 -10.85 10.02 9.94
CA ALA A 9 -10.19 8.72 9.77
C ALA A 9 -10.38 7.80 11.00
N ALA A 10 -10.57 8.36 12.19
CA ALA A 10 -10.81 7.59 13.41
C ALA A 10 -12.26 7.07 13.54
N LEU A 11 -13.22 7.67 12.83
CA LEU A 11 -14.65 7.30 12.89
C LEU A 11 -15.06 6.26 11.84
N ALA A 12 -14.20 5.94 10.87
CA ALA A 12 -14.46 4.93 9.84
C ALA A 12 -14.19 3.47 10.29
N VAL A 13 -13.67 3.26 11.50
CA VAL A 13 -13.34 1.93 12.08
C VAL A 13 -14.41 1.46 13.09
N LEU A 14 -15.64 2.00 13.02
CA LEU A 14 -16.68 1.70 14.02
C LEU A 14 -17.79 0.69 13.65
N PRO A 15 -17.81 -0.06 12.52
CA PRO A 15 -18.84 -1.11 12.38
C PRO A 15 -18.39 -2.50 12.88
N LEU A 16 -17.18 -2.68 13.44
CA LEU A 16 -16.73 -4.01 13.89
C LEU A 16 -17.26 -4.45 15.26
N SER A 17 -17.94 -3.58 16.01
CA SER A 17 -18.45 -3.92 17.36
C SER A 17 -19.89 -4.46 17.40
N ALA A 18 -20.57 -4.58 16.25
CA ALA A 18 -21.96 -5.07 16.20
C ALA A 18 -22.11 -6.43 15.49
N ALA A 19 -21.02 -7.02 14.96
CA ALA A 19 -21.03 -8.32 14.29
C ALA A 19 -20.33 -9.42 15.11
N ALA A 20 -20.15 -9.23 16.42
CA ALA A 20 -19.83 -10.31 17.35
C ALA A 20 -21.10 -11.14 17.65
N GLN A 21 -21.83 -11.51 16.59
CA GLN A 21 -22.93 -12.44 16.68
C GLN A 21 -22.35 -13.80 16.28
N GLU A 22 -21.89 -14.53 17.30
CA GLU A 22 -21.55 -15.96 17.21
C GLU A 22 -20.53 -16.31 16.10
N ALA A 23 -19.38 -15.63 16.10
CA ALA A 23 -18.25 -16.13 15.33
C ALA A 23 -17.77 -17.44 15.99
N PRO A 24 -17.74 -18.58 15.26
CA PRO A 24 -17.18 -19.82 15.79
C PRO A 24 -15.73 -19.57 16.25
N PRO A 25 -15.22 -20.34 17.23
CA PRO A 25 -13.85 -20.18 17.71
C PRO A 25 -12.89 -20.17 16.52
N ALA A 26 -11.88 -19.30 16.56
CA ALA A 26 -11.00 -19.02 15.43
C ALA A 26 -10.50 -20.31 14.75
N GLU A 27 -10.10 -21.31 15.55
CA GLU A 27 -9.68 -22.64 15.08
C GLU A 27 -10.72 -23.37 14.22
N THR A 28 -12.00 -23.32 14.60
CA THR A 28 -13.10 -23.90 13.81
C THR A 28 -13.33 -23.12 12.52
N SER A 29 -13.12 -21.81 12.52
CA SER A 29 -13.30 -20.96 11.34
C SER A 29 -12.23 -21.21 10.27
N ALA A 30 -11.02 -21.58 10.67
CA ALA A 30 -9.95 -21.87 9.72
C ALA A 30 -9.89 -23.31 9.27
N ALA A 31 -10.20 -24.28 10.13
CA ALA A 31 -10.46 -25.64 9.66
C ALA A 31 -11.58 -25.64 8.60
N SER A 32 -12.59 -24.77 8.75
CA SER A 32 -13.62 -24.54 7.73
C SER A 32 -13.10 -23.83 6.47
N ALA A 33 -12.14 -22.91 6.61
CA ALA A 33 -11.54 -22.19 5.48
C ALA A 33 -10.60 -23.10 4.67
N GLU A 34 -9.79 -23.91 5.34
CA GLU A 34 -8.93 -24.95 4.76
C GLU A 34 -9.79 -25.98 4.02
N ALA A 35 -10.85 -26.50 4.64
CA ALA A 35 -11.78 -27.41 3.98
C ALA A 35 -12.44 -26.80 2.74
N ALA A 36 -12.75 -25.50 2.77
CA ALA A 36 -13.31 -24.80 1.61
C ALA A 36 -12.28 -24.62 0.48
N ILE A 37 -11.02 -24.32 0.81
CA ILE A 37 -9.93 -24.25 -0.18
C ILE A 37 -9.64 -25.63 -0.78
N GLU A 38 -9.59 -26.68 0.05
CA GLU A 38 -9.35 -28.06 -0.39
C GLU A 38 -10.44 -28.52 -1.37
N ALA A 39 -11.72 -28.33 -1.02
CA ALA A 39 -12.82 -28.68 -1.91
C ALA A 39 -12.82 -27.88 -3.23
N ALA A 40 -12.40 -26.60 -3.17
CA ALA A 40 -12.23 -25.79 -4.37
C ALA A 40 -11.03 -26.23 -5.22
N ALA A 41 -9.94 -26.67 -4.59
CA ALA A 41 -8.76 -27.21 -5.25
C ALA A 41 -9.09 -28.53 -5.95
N GLU A 42 -9.73 -29.49 -5.29
CA GLU A 42 -10.16 -30.75 -5.89
C GLU A 42 -11.05 -30.52 -7.12
N ARG A 43 -12.01 -29.58 -7.01
CA ARG A 43 -12.88 -29.22 -8.13
C ARG A 43 -12.08 -28.58 -9.28
N PHE A 44 -11.16 -27.68 -8.95
CA PHE A 44 -10.32 -27.01 -9.94
C PHE A 44 -9.41 -28.00 -10.67
N GLU A 45 -8.76 -28.91 -9.93
CA GLU A 45 -7.91 -29.95 -10.47
C GLU A 45 -8.67 -30.87 -11.42
N ALA A 46 -9.85 -31.37 -11.02
CA ALA A 46 -10.68 -32.20 -11.89
C ALA A 46 -11.09 -31.47 -13.19
N ARG A 47 -11.35 -30.17 -13.12
CA ARG A 47 -11.66 -29.35 -14.31
C ARG A 47 -10.44 -29.13 -15.19
N MET A 48 -9.27 -28.90 -14.61
CA MET A 48 -8.03 -28.70 -15.35
C MET A 48 -7.50 -29.99 -15.99
N GLU A 49 -7.77 -31.15 -15.36
CA GLU A 49 -7.53 -32.46 -15.95
C GLU A 49 -8.42 -32.67 -17.19
N GLU A 50 -9.73 -32.41 -17.09
CA GLU A 50 -10.65 -32.48 -18.24
C GLU A 50 -10.23 -31.53 -19.37
N PHE A 51 -9.79 -30.31 -19.02
CA PHE A 51 -9.23 -29.37 -19.99
C PHE A 51 -8.01 -29.95 -20.69
N GLY A 52 -7.08 -30.54 -19.93
CA GLY A 52 -5.86 -31.17 -20.45
C GLY A 52 -6.17 -32.29 -21.44
N GLU A 53 -7.08 -33.20 -21.08
CA GLU A 53 -7.52 -34.29 -21.95
C GLU A 53 -8.13 -33.78 -23.26
N ARG A 54 -8.98 -32.75 -23.18
CA ARG A 54 -9.63 -32.16 -24.35
C ARG A 54 -8.64 -31.38 -25.22
N ALA A 55 -7.69 -30.68 -24.60
CA ALA A 55 -6.64 -29.97 -25.31
C ALA A 55 -5.67 -30.94 -26.01
N GLU A 56 -5.34 -32.06 -25.39
CA GLU A 56 -4.53 -33.12 -25.98
C GLU A 56 -5.26 -33.80 -27.14
N ALA A 57 -6.56 -34.12 -26.99
CA ALA A 57 -7.37 -34.68 -28.06
C ALA A 57 -7.46 -33.73 -29.28
N LEU A 58 -7.62 -32.42 -29.04
CA LEU A 58 -7.51 -31.41 -30.09
C LEU A 58 -6.09 -31.34 -30.66
N GLY A 59 -5.07 -31.51 -29.82
CA GLY A 59 -3.65 -31.58 -30.17
C GLY A 59 -3.33 -32.70 -31.17
N ALA A 60 -3.90 -33.88 -30.95
CA ALA A 60 -3.69 -35.09 -31.73
C ALA A 60 -4.59 -35.22 -32.97
N ASP A 61 -5.56 -34.33 -33.16
CA ASP A 61 -6.48 -34.40 -34.29
C ASP A 61 -5.78 -34.02 -35.62
N GLU A 62 -5.37 -35.03 -36.38
CA GLU A 62 -4.72 -34.87 -37.69
C GLU A 62 -5.66 -34.28 -38.77
N SER A 63 -6.97 -34.23 -38.52
CA SER A 63 -7.93 -33.65 -39.47
C SER A 63 -7.97 -32.11 -39.43
N LEU A 64 -7.35 -31.51 -38.41
CA LEU A 64 -7.28 -30.06 -38.22
C LEU A 64 -5.96 -29.49 -38.71
N THR A 65 -6.02 -28.31 -39.32
CA THR A 65 -4.82 -27.50 -39.54
C THR A 65 -4.35 -26.88 -38.22
N ASP A 66 -3.09 -26.44 -38.16
CA ASP A 66 -2.53 -25.81 -36.96
C ASP A 66 -3.33 -24.58 -36.52
N ASP A 67 -3.71 -23.71 -37.46
CA ASP A 67 -4.56 -22.53 -37.18
C ASP A 67 -5.93 -22.90 -36.59
N GLN A 68 -6.54 -23.99 -37.06
CA GLN A 68 -7.83 -24.48 -36.56
C GLN A 68 -7.68 -25.06 -35.16
N ARG A 69 -6.58 -25.77 -34.90
CA ARG A 69 -6.22 -26.34 -33.61
C ARG A 69 -6.03 -25.24 -32.57
N GLU A 70 -5.24 -24.22 -32.90
CA GLU A 70 -5.01 -23.06 -32.03
C GLU A 70 -6.32 -22.33 -31.72
N THR A 71 -7.15 -22.05 -32.74
CA THR A 71 -8.46 -21.41 -32.56
C THR A 71 -9.36 -22.20 -31.61
N ARG A 72 -9.38 -23.53 -31.74
CA ARG A 72 -10.20 -24.41 -30.89
C ARG A 72 -9.65 -24.53 -29.47
N ILE A 73 -8.34 -24.56 -29.28
CA ILE A 73 -7.72 -24.53 -27.95
C ILE A 73 -7.97 -23.20 -27.26
N ALA A 74 -7.91 -22.08 -27.99
CA ALA A 74 -8.24 -20.76 -27.44
C ALA A 74 -9.72 -20.67 -27.03
N ALA A 75 -10.63 -21.23 -27.84
CA ALA A 75 -12.05 -21.33 -27.48
C ALA A 75 -12.26 -22.23 -26.24
N LEU A 76 -11.58 -23.37 -26.20
CA LEU A 76 -11.59 -24.27 -25.04
C LEU A 76 -11.10 -23.54 -23.79
N TRP A 77 -10.01 -22.79 -23.85
CA TRP A 77 -9.55 -21.97 -22.72
C TRP A 77 -10.61 -20.98 -22.24
N GLY A 78 -11.38 -20.38 -23.16
CA GLY A 78 -12.52 -19.51 -22.81
C GLY A 78 -13.59 -20.22 -21.96
N GLU A 79 -13.78 -21.53 -22.13
CA GLU A 79 -14.70 -22.35 -21.32
C GLU A 79 -14.19 -22.58 -19.89
N TYR A 80 -12.87 -22.67 -19.68
CA TYR A 80 -12.25 -22.99 -18.38
C TYR A 80 -11.66 -21.78 -17.64
N ALA A 81 -11.46 -20.65 -18.31
CA ALA A 81 -11.00 -19.41 -17.67
C ALA A 81 -11.88 -18.97 -16.46
N PRO A 82 -13.21 -19.17 -16.45
CA PRO A 82 -14.03 -18.91 -15.27
C PRO A 82 -13.70 -19.81 -14.06
N ASP A 83 -13.26 -21.04 -14.29
CA ASP A 83 -12.91 -21.99 -13.22
C ASP A 83 -11.65 -21.52 -12.46
N VAL A 84 -10.65 -20.96 -13.17
CA VAL A 84 -9.46 -20.33 -12.56
C VAL A 84 -9.85 -19.12 -11.71
N GLN A 85 -10.79 -18.30 -12.19
CA GLN A 85 -11.27 -17.14 -11.44
C GLN A 85 -12.05 -17.56 -10.20
N ALA A 86 -12.89 -18.59 -10.30
CA ALA A 86 -13.65 -19.13 -9.18
C ALA A 86 -12.72 -19.68 -8.09
N PHE A 87 -11.71 -20.48 -8.47
CA PHE A 87 -10.70 -20.98 -7.54
C PHE A 87 -9.92 -19.83 -6.88
N THR A 88 -9.44 -18.88 -7.67
CA THR A 88 -8.70 -17.71 -7.18
C THR A 88 -9.54 -16.87 -6.20
N ALA A 89 -10.85 -16.74 -6.44
CA ALA A 89 -11.76 -16.03 -5.56
C ALA A 89 -11.89 -16.73 -4.20
N VAL A 90 -12.06 -18.05 -4.18
CA VAL A 90 -12.13 -18.84 -2.94
C VAL A 90 -10.83 -18.73 -2.14
N VAL A 91 -9.69 -18.91 -2.81
CA VAL A 91 -8.38 -18.76 -2.15
C VAL A 91 -8.20 -17.35 -1.59
N SER A 92 -8.52 -16.31 -2.37
CA SER A 92 -8.37 -14.91 -1.92
C SER A 92 -9.28 -14.57 -0.75
N GLN A 93 -10.50 -15.13 -0.73
CA GLN A 93 -11.46 -14.95 0.34
C GLN A 93 -10.97 -15.51 1.68
N HIS A 94 -10.26 -16.64 1.64
CA HIS A 94 -9.84 -17.36 2.84
C HIS A 94 -8.37 -17.15 3.24
N ALA A 95 -7.52 -16.68 2.32
CA ALA A 95 -6.10 -16.43 2.57
C ALA A 95 -5.85 -15.44 3.72
N ALA A 96 -6.64 -14.37 3.81
CA ALA A 96 -6.52 -13.40 4.89
C ALA A 96 -6.91 -14.00 6.26
N GLN A 97 -7.82 -14.97 6.27
CA GLN A 97 -8.30 -15.64 7.48
C GLN A 97 -7.25 -16.63 8.01
N ILE A 98 -6.61 -17.38 7.13
CA ILE A 98 -5.48 -18.28 7.47
C ILE A 98 -4.26 -17.45 7.92
N ALA A 99 -3.91 -16.40 7.18
CA ALA A 99 -2.80 -15.51 7.55
C ALA A 99 -3.05 -14.82 8.91
N GLY A 100 -4.30 -14.40 9.16
CA GLY A 100 -4.69 -13.79 10.43
C GLY A 100 -4.53 -14.73 11.62
N GLN A 101 -4.77 -16.03 11.45
CA GLN A 101 -4.49 -17.02 12.49
C GLN A 101 -3.01 -17.29 12.68
N ALA A 102 -2.25 -17.45 11.61
CA ALA A 102 -0.81 -17.63 11.71
C ALA A 102 -0.16 -16.44 12.45
N LEU A 103 -0.66 -15.22 12.25
CA LEU A 103 -0.26 -14.03 13.00
C LEU A 103 -0.75 -14.03 14.45
N ALA A 104 -1.94 -14.58 14.73
CA ALA A 104 -2.46 -14.71 16.10
C ALA A 104 -1.69 -15.74 16.94
N GLU A 105 -1.09 -16.74 16.29
CA GLU A 105 -0.18 -17.71 16.93
C GLU A 105 1.20 -17.12 17.24
N VAL A 106 1.58 -16.01 16.60
CA VAL A 106 2.81 -15.30 16.93
C VAL A 106 2.66 -14.57 18.25
N ASP A 107 3.43 -15.00 19.25
CA ASP A 107 3.55 -14.30 20.53
C ASP A 107 4.39 -13.02 20.34
N ILE A 108 3.72 -11.93 19.98
CA ILE A 108 4.32 -10.61 19.79
C ILE A 108 4.99 -10.14 21.09
N GLU A 109 4.43 -10.47 22.25
CA GLU A 109 5.01 -10.07 23.54
C GLU A 109 6.35 -10.77 23.76
N ALA A 110 6.44 -12.08 23.48
CA ALA A 110 7.70 -12.81 23.54
C ALA A 110 8.74 -12.27 22.54
N VAL A 111 8.33 -11.93 21.32
CA VAL A 111 9.20 -11.31 20.32
C VAL A 111 9.71 -9.94 20.79
N VAL A 112 8.83 -9.12 21.36
CA VAL A 112 9.18 -7.80 21.91
C VAL A 112 10.11 -7.94 23.11
N VAL A 113 9.85 -8.90 24.01
CA VAL A 113 10.70 -9.18 25.17
C VAL A 113 12.10 -9.61 24.73
N GLU A 114 12.21 -10.50 23.73
CA GLU A 114 13.53 -10.92 23.23
C GLU A 114 14.25 -9.77 22.52
N ALA A 115 13.56 -8.99 21.69
CA ALA A 115 14.14 -7.81 21.04
C ALA A 115 14.60 -6.77 22.06
N MET A 116 13.81 -6.52 23.12
CA MET A 116 14.17 -5.65 24.23
C MET A 116 15.39 -6.17 25.01
N ARG A 117 15.50 -7.49 25.18
CA ARG A 117 16.65 -8.13 25.82
C ARG A 117 17.92 -7.91 24.99
N GLU A 118 17.84 -8.04 23.68
CA GLU A 118 18.97 -7.83 22.76
C GLU A 118 19.41 -6.35 22.72
N VAL A 119 18.46 -5.41 22.69
CA VAL A 119 18.73 -3.97 22.81
C VAL A 119 19.38 -3.62 24.16
N ASN A 120 18.96 -4.27 25.23
CA ASN A 120 19.55 -4.05 26.55
C ASN A 120 20.97 -4.65 26.64
N LEU A 121 21.19 -5.83 26.07
CA LEU A 121 22.51 -6.49 26.01
C LEU A 121 23.51 -5.73 25.14
N SER A 122 23.06 -5.09 24.06
CA SER A 122 23.92 -4.24 23.21
C SER A 122 24.30 -2.91 23.88
N GLY A 123 23.66 -2.54 24.98
CA GLY A 123 23.85 -1.25 25.65
C GLY A 123 23.32 -0.05 24.85
N ALA A 124 22.63 -0.30 23.73
CA ALA A 124 22.13 0.75 22.84
C ALA A 124 21.18 1.71 23.57
N MET A 125 20.36 1.21 24.49
CA MET A 125 19.49 2.06 25.32
C MET A 125 20.28 2.99 26.25
N ALA A 126 21.37 2.50 26.85
CA ALA A 126 22.21 3.31 27.72
C ALA A 126 22.99 4.37 26.92
N ALA A 127 23.47 4.02 25.73
CA ALA A 127 24.11 4.96 24.82
C ALA A 127 23.13 6.04 24.34
N ALA A 128 21.90 5.67 23.97
CA ALA A 128 20.85 6.60 23.57
C ALA A 128 20.45 7.55 24.71
N GLY A 129 20.27 7.03 25.94
CA GLY A 129 20.00 7.84 27.12
C GLY A 129 21.15 8.80 27.46
N GLY A 130 22.39 8.34 27.32
CA GLY A 130 23.59 9.17 27.50
C GLY A 130 23.68 10.31 26.47
N MET A 131 23.37 10.02 25.20
CA MET A 131 23.30 11.03 24.14
C MET A 131 22.12 11.99 24.29
N ALA A 132 21.01 11.55 24.89
CA ALA A 132 19.85 12.41 25.14
C ALA A 132 20.05 13.34 26.34
N MET A 133 20.83 12.92 27.35
CA MET A 133 21.10 13.73 28.54
C MET A 133 22.33 14.62 28.37
N ASN A 134 23.30 14.23 27.54
CA ASN A 134 24.59 14.92 27.40
C ASN A 134 24.90 15.34 25.95
N GLY A 135 23.97 15.15 25.02
CA GLY A 135 24.14 15.57 23.63
C GLY A 135 24.15 17.09 23.50
N ALA A 136 24.81 17.59 22.45
CA ALA A 136 24.88 19.03 22.17
C ALA A 136 23.50 19.71 22.09
N TRP A 137 22.46 18.96 21.72
CA TRP A 137 21.06 19.37 21.64
C TRP A 137 20.32 19.41 23.00
N ALA A 138 20.88 18.78 24.04
CA ALA A 138 20.34 18.78 25.39
C ALA A 138 21.00 19.84 26.31
N SER A 139 21.97 20.59 25.77
CA SER A 139 22.62 21.69 26.50
C SER A 139 21.65 22.86 26.68
N ASN A 140 21.39 23.22 27.95
CA ASN A 140 20.62 24.42 28.32
C ASN A 140 21.54 25.63 28.63
N ASP A 141 22.80 25.59 28.19
CA ASP A 141 23.73 26.70 28.37
C ASP A 141 23.22 27.94 27.60
N PRO A 142 23.03 29.09 28.26
CA PRO A 142 22.61 30.33 27.61
C PRO A 142 23.47 30.74 26.41
N GLU A 143 24.77 30.49 26.45
CA GLU A 143 25.68 30.82 25.33
C GLU A 143 25.48 29.89 24.13
N HIS A 144 25.19 28.61 24.39
CA HIS A 144 24.86 27.64 23.34
C HIS A 144 23.52 27.97 22.71
N MET A 145 22.51 28.29 23.51
CA MET A 145 21.18 28.69 23.03
C MET A 145 21.23 29.98 22.20
N ALA A 146 22.06 30.94 22.59
CA ALA A 146 22.30 32.16 21.79
C ALA A 146 22.97 31.83 20.45
N THR A 147 23.97 30.95 20.45
CA THR A 147 24.69 30.56 19.23
C THR A 147 23.80 29.79 18.26
N TYR A 148 23.01 28.82 18.76
CA TYR A 148 22.04 28.10 17.94
C TYR A 148 20.90 29.00 17.46
N GLY A 149 20.44 29.94 18.29
CA GLY A 149 19.45 30.95 17.91
C GLY A 149 19.94 31.84 16.77
N LEU A 150 21.18 32.33 16.84
CA LEU A 150 21.77 33.16 15.77
C LEU A 150 21.91 32.40 14.44
N MET A 151 22.26 31.11 14.48
CA MET A 151 22.31 30.28 13.27
C MET A 151 20.92 30.03 12.67
N ALA A 152 19.92 29.83 13.52
CA ALA A 152 18.53 29.69 13.09
C ALA A 152 17.98 31.00 12.49
N ASP A 153 18.26 32.13 13.13
CA ASP A 153 17.86 33.46 12.64
C ASP A 153 18.51 33.80 11.30
N TYR A 154 19.80 33.44 11.12
CA TYR A 154 20.50 33.57 9.84
C TYR A 154 19.87 32.71 8.74
N ALA A 155 19.55 31.45 9.04
CA ALA A 155 18.95 30.53 8.08
C ALA A 155 17.52 30.96 7.67
N ILE A 156 16.72 31.42 8.64
CA ILE A 156 15.36 31.92 8.38
C ILE A 156 15.41 33.23 7.58
N GLY A 157 16.33 34.14 7.93
CA GLY A 157 16.53 35.38 7.19
C GLY A 157 16.86 35.14 5.72
N GLY A 158 17.84 34.25 5.44
CA GLY A 158 18.19 33.89 4.07
C GLY A 158 17.03 33.24 3.30
N ALA A 159 16.25 32.37 3.94
CA ALA A 159 15.08 31.76 3.32
C ALA A 159 13.97 32.77 3.00
N LEU A 160 13.76 33.78 3.85
CA LEU A 160 12.79 34.85 3.60
C LEU A 160 13.24 35.76 2.45
N ASP A 161 14.53 36.10 2.39
CA ASP A 161 15.10 36.89 1.29
C ASP A 161 14.97 36.14 -0.06
N GLU A 162 15.19 34.82 -0.07
CA GLU A 162 14.99 33.96 -1.25
C GLU A 162 13.51 33.90 -1.69
N VAL A 163 12.58 33.82 -0.73
CA VAL A 163 11.14 33.84 -1.01
C VAL A 163 10.70 35.18 -1.60
N ASP A 164 11.19 36.31 -1.07
CA ASP A 164 10.89 37.64 -1.59
C ASP A 164 11.44 37.85 -3.02
N ALA A 165 12.65 37.34 -3.28
CA ALA A 165 13.23 37.34 -4.63
C ALA A 165 12.38 36.50 -5.61
N ALA A 166 11.98 35.29 -5.21
CA ALA A 166 11.14 34.42 -6.03
C ALA A 166 9.74 35.02 -6.29
N MET A 167 9.12 35.66 -5.30
CA MET A 167 7.84 36.35 -5.48
C MET A 167 7.95 37.53 -6.45
N THR A 168 9.07 38.26 -6.41
CA THR A 168 9.32 39.36 -7.34
C THR A 168 9.45 38.86 -8.77
N GLU A 169 10.17 37.76 -8.99
CA GLU A 169 10.32 37.12 -10.30
C GLU A 169 8.98 36.59 -10.85
N VAL A 170 8.19 35.91 -10.01
CA VAL A 170 6.86 35.40 -10.39
C VAL A 170 5.91 36.54 -10.77
N ASN A 171 5.92 37.64 -10.01
CA ASN A 171 5.08 38.80 -10.32
C ASN A 171 5.49 39.47 -11.64
N ALA A 172 6.80 39.56 -11.92
CA ALA A 172 7.30 40.10 -13.18
C ALA A 172 6.90 39.21 -14.38
N ALA A 173 7.08 37.89 -14.27
CA ALA A 173 6.69 36.94 -15.31
C ALA A 173 5.16 36.95 -15.54
N THR A 174 4.37 37.05 -14.47
CA THR A 174 2.90 37.13 -14.57
C THR A 174 2.45 38.42 -15.26
N ALA A 175 3.12 39.54 -14.99
CA ALA A 175 2.83 40.81 -15.65
C ALA A 175 3.18 40.77 -17.15
N GLU A 176 4.26 40.09 -17.54
CA GLU A 176 4.64 39.89 -18.94
C GLU A 176 3.62 39.03 -19.70
N ILE A 177 3.19 37.91 -19.11
CA ILE A 177 2.13 37.04 -19.68
C ILE A 177 0.81 37.81 -19.85
N ALA A 178 0.44 38.64 -18.87
CA ALA A 178 -0.77 39.45 -18.93
C ALA A 178 -0.69 40.54 -20.02
N ALA A 179 0.51 41.09 -20.28
CA ALA A 179 0.72 42.07 -21.34
C ALA A 179 0.62 41.44 -22.75
N ASP A 180 1.15 40.24 -22.94
CA ASP A 180 1.09 39.52 -24.22
C ASP A 180 -0.34 39.07 -24.57
N ALA A 181 -1.14 38.67 -23.57
CA ALA A 181 -2.53 38.28 -23.77
C ALA A 181 -3.47 39.41 -24.24
N VAL A 182 -3.07 40.68 -24.04
CA VAL A 182 -3.85 41.86 -24.45
C VAL A 182 -3.50 42.31 -25.88
N ALA A 183 -2.40 41.81 -26.45
CA ALA A 183 -1.88 42.26 -27.75
C ALA A 183 -2.43 41.50 -28.98
N GLU A 184 -3.19 40.41 -28.80
CA GLU A 184 -3.74 39.63 -29.92
C GLU A 184 -5.06 40.25 -30.44
N PRO A 185 -5.10 40.81 -31.66
CA PRO A 185 -6.32 41.42 -32.18
C PRO A 185 -7.33 40.34 -32.61
N ALA A 186 -8.55 40.42 -32.09
CA ALA A 186 -9.65 39.52 -32.45
C ALA A 186 -9.93 39.54 -33.97
N PRO A 187 -10.12 38.38 -34.63
CA PRO A 187 -10.46 38.34 -36.05
C PRO A 187 -11.86 38.94 -36.31
N PRO A 188 -12.07 39.58 -37.48
CA PRO A 188 -13.33 40.27 -37.75
C PRO A 188 -14.50 39.26 -37.83
N ALA A 189 -15.58 39.58 -37.12
CA ALA A 189 -16.81 38.81 -37.12
C ALA A 189 -17.45 38.81 -38.51
N ALA A 190 -17.80 37.62 -39.01
CA ALA A 190 -18.60 37.43 -40.21
C ALA A 190 -20.09 37.40 -39.82
N ASP A 191 -20.84 38.40 -40.28
CA ASP A 191 -22.16 38.30 -40.94
C ASP A 191 -22.66 39.69 -41.37
#